data_AF-A0A7X8JWX3-F1
#
_entry.id   AF-A0A7X8JWX3-F1
#
_cell.length_a   1.000
_cell.length_b   1.000
_cell.length_c   1.000
_cell.angle_alpha   90.00
_cell.angle_beta   90.00
_cell.angle_gamma   90.00
#
_symmetry.space_group_name_H-M   'P 1'
#
loop_
_entity.id
_entity.type
_entity.pdbx_description
1 polymer ?
#
loop_
_entity_poly.entity_id
_entity_poly.type
_entity_poly.pdbx_seq_one_letter_code
_entity_poly.pdbx_strand_id
1 'polypeptide(L)'
;MSFDTQPLKISGNRLDIEIARPGTSYKGSRFDWTGFITSVVLDGKHTFCVPESPIPGEGSGGFGFCNEFGIHTPIGYDEAKPGEKFHKIGTGLLTRPDESDYFFFDKYEVTPYPVKIDSGIDYVSFEVEPVECNGYAFHMTKKVCVKDNRMTIKYTLKNVGSKAIHTEEYCHNFISIDNNPTNSDYVLKFPYCAESEETPDVLSVSGNEITWNTQPQNDFYIVPGGFKSIENHAWELLHKPSKVGVREISDFVIQKVAVWGKGHVISPEVFIEVDIEPGETQSWERVYEFFVER
;
A
#
# COMPACT_ATOMS: atom_id res chain seq x y z
N MET A 1 -12.32 1.94 28.93
CA MET A 1 -11.03 2.57 28.60
C MET A 1 -11.25 3.33 27.31
N SER A 2 -11.05 4.64 27.29
CA SER A 2 -11.13 5.43 26.06
C SER A 2 -9.95 5.01 25.20
N PHE A 3 -10.17 4.26 24.14
CA PHE A 3 -9.12 4.04 23.15
C PHE A 3 -8.83 5.40 22.51
N ASP A 4 -7.57 5.83 22.54
CA ASP A 4 -7.15 7.04 21.83
C ASP A 4 -7.40 6.81 20.33
N THR A 5 -8.33 7.56 19.75
CA THR A 5 -8.69 7.48 18.33
C THR A 5 -8.02 8.58 17.52
N GLN A 6 -7.24 9.46 18.14
CA GLN A 6 -6.54 10.51 17.41
C GLN A 6 -5.46 9.89 16.52
N PRO A 7 -5.30 10.38 15.28
CA PRO A 7 -4.24 9.92 14.40
C PRO A 7 -2.88 10.26 15.00
N LEU A 8 -1.91 9.39 14.74
CA LEU A 8 -0.51 9.66 15.01
C LEU A 8 -0.01 10.70 14.01
N LYS A 9 0.84 11.61 14.46
CA LYS A 9 1.41 12.67 13.62
C LYS A 9 2.92 12.59 13.68
N ILE A 10 3.55 12.57 12.50
CA ILE A 10 4.99 12.67 12.36
C ILE A 10 5.31 13.79 11.36
N SER A 11 6.35 14.56 11.64
CA SER A 11 6.70 15.76 10.89
C SER A 11 8.22 15.85 10.69
N GLY A 12 8.62 16.28 9.50
CA GLY A 12 9.97 16.69 9.14
C GLY A 12 10.01 18.17 8.75
N ASN A 13 11.11 18.62 8.15
CA ASN A 13 11.26 20.02 7.73
C ASN A 13 10.26 20.44 6.65
N ARG A 14 9.85 19.50 5.78
CA ARG A 14 9.01 19.78 4.61
C ARG A 14 7.77 18.89 4.53
N LEU A 15 7.65 17.87 5.37
CA LEU A 15 6.55 16.91 5.32
C LEU A 15 5.86 16.80 6.67
N ASP A 16 4.54 16.86 6.64
CA ASP A 16 3.66 16.47 7.74
C ASP A 16 2.84 15.27 7.31
N ILE A 17 2.77 14.25 8.17
CA ILE A 17 2.07 13.00 7.88
C ILE A 17 1.16 12.64 9.05
N GLU A 18 -0.09 12.27 8.72
CA GLU A 18 -1.03 11.69 9.67
C GLU A 18 -1.23 10.20 9.37
N ILE A 19 -1.15 9.38 10.42
CA ILE A 19 -1.22 7.93 10.34
C ILE A 19 -2.33 7.47 11.28
N ALA A 20 -3.31 6.74 10.74
CA ALA A 20 -4.38 6.20 11.54
C ALA A 20 -3.84 5.17 12.54
N ARG A 21 -4.37 5.17 13.76
CA ARG A 21 -4.10 4.09 14.70
C ARG A 21 -4.78 2.81 14.18
N PRO A 22 -4.15 1.63 14.32
CA PRO A 22 -4.74 0.37 13.88
C PRO A 22 -6.17 0.19 14.41
N GLY A 23 -7.10 -0.18 13.53
CA GLY A 23 -8.49 -0.40 13.92
C GLY A 23 -9.30 0.87 14.25
N THR A 24 -8.85 2.06 13.83
CA THR A 24 -9.62 3.31 14.00
C THR A 24 -10.31 3.73 12.70
N SER A 25 -9.59 4.39 11.79
CA SER A 25 -10.10 4.84 10.49
C SER A 25 -10.44 3.69 9.55
N TYR A 26 -9.68 2.59 9.63
CA TYR A 26 -9.88 1.37 8.86
C TYR A 26 -9.99 0.15 9.77
N LYS A 27 -10.95 -0.72 9.47
CA LYS A 27 -11.28 -1.96 10.23
C LYS A 27 -11.63 -3.14 9.32
N GLY A 28 -11.33 -3.03 8.02
CA GLY A 28 -11.65 -4.06 7.04
C GLY A 28 -10.62 -5.20 7.02
N SER A 29 -10.92 -6.23 6.22
CA SER A 29 -10.11 -7.44 6.05
C SER A 29 -8.99 -7.31 5.02
N ARG A 30 -8.93 -6.21 4.25
CA ARG A 30 -8.08 -6.09 3.06
C ARG A 30 -6.74 -5.41 3.34
N PHE A 31 -6.77 -4.15 3.74
CA PHE A 31 -5.56 -3.32 3.87
C PHE A 31 -4.90 -3.45 5.24
N ASP A 32 -3.57 -3.35 5.29
CA ASP A 32 -2.77 -3.35 6.52
C ASP A 32 -3.16 -2.18 7.43
N TRP A 33 -3.54 -2.48 8.67
CA TRP A 33 -3.95 -1.49 9.67
C TRP A 33 -2.75 -0.74 10.27
N THR A 34 -1.54 -1.29 10.15
CA THR A 34 -0.31 -0.67 10.62
C THR A 34 0.25 0.29 9.57
N GLY A 35 0.61 1.51 9.96
CA GLY A 35 1.13 2.50 9.02
C GLY A 35 0.14 2.95 7.94
N PHE A 36 -1.17 2.92 8.23
CA PHE A 36 -2.21 3.39 7.32
C PHE A 36 -2.21 4.94 7.29
N ILE A 37 -1.59 5.52 6.26
CA ILE A 37 -1.33 6.96 6.16
C ILE A 37 -2.53 7.66 5.52
N THR A 38 -3.15 8.57 6.27
CA THR A 38 -4.37 9.28 5.88
C THR A 38 -4.12 10.71 5.44
N SER A 39 -2.91 11.25 5.65
CA SER A 39 -2.53 12.57 5.16
C SER A 39 -1.03 12.63 4.90
N VAL A 40 -0.66 13.27 3.80
CA VAL A 40 0.71 13.71 3.52
C VAL A 40 0.62 15.14 3.00
N VAL A 41 1.31 16.06 3.66
CA VAL A 41 1.35 17.49 3.30
C VAL A 41 2.79 17.91 3.07
N LEU A 42 3.10 18.39 1.85
CA LEU A 42 4.40 18.94 1.48
C LEU A 42 4.40 20.47 1.60
N ASP A 43 5.41 21.01 2.28
CA ASP A 43 5.65 22.44 2.51
C ASP A 43 4.42 23.20 3.07
N GLY A 44 3.57 22.51 3.85
CA GLY A 44 2.32 23.05 4.39
C GLY A 44 1.28 23.43 3.32
N LYS A 45 1.46 22.98 2.08
CA LYS A 45 0.69 23.45 0.92
C LYS A 45 0.08 22.33 0.08
N HIS A 46 0.86 21.31 -0.24
CA HIS A 46 0.48 20.32 -1.24
C HIS A 46 0.05 18.99 -0.61
N THR A 47 -1.07 18.41 -1.05
CA THR A 47 -1.67 17.20 -0.45
C THR A 47 -1.67 16.02 -1.42
N PHE A 48 -1.57 14.79 -0.90
CA PHE A 48 -1.40 13.59 -1.75
C PHE A 48 -2.42 12.46 -1.51
N CYS A 49 -3.30 12.57 -0.50
CA CYS A 49 -4.15 11.45 -0.07
C CYS A 49 -5.64 11.70 -0.38
N VAL A 50 -6.29 10.70 -0.98
CA VAL A 50 -7.74 10.66 -1.24
C VAL A 50 -8.33 9.31 -0.83
N PRO A 51 -9.65 9.19 -0.65
CA PRO A 51 -10.30 7.90 -0.48
C PRO A 51 -10.36 7.12 -1.82
N GLU A 52 -10.46 5.80 -1.71
CA GLU A 52 -10.77 4.89 -2.82
C GLU A 52 -12.04 5.32 -3.57
N SER A 53 -13.12 5.61 -2.83
CA SER A 53 -14.35 6.19 -3.37
C SER A 53 -14.66 7.53 -2.71
N PRO A 54 -15.10 8.55 -3.47
CA PRO A 54 -15.61 9.79 -2.91
C PRO A 54 -16.97 9.60 -2.22
N ILE A 55 -17.64 8.46 -2.44
CA ILE A 55 -18.94 8.13 -1.85
C ILE A 55 -18.71 7.27 -0.59
N PRO A 56 -19.11 7.74 0.61
CA PRO A 56 -18.92 6.97 1.84
C PRO A 56 -19.59 5.59 1.78
N GLY A 57 -18.83 4.55 2.13
CA GLY A 57 -19.31 3.17 2.18
C GLY A 57 -19.19 2.40 0.86
N GLU A 58 -18.77 3.05 -0.22
CA GLU A 58 -18.37 2.36 -1.46
C GLU A 58 -16.89 1.97 -1.43
N GLY A 59 -16.56 0.95 -2.22
CA GLY A 59 -15.21 0.38 -2.28
C GLY A 59 -14.86 -0.51 -1.08
N SER A 60 -13.58 -0.80 -0.95
CA SER A 60 -13.02 -1.59 0.14
C SER A 60 -12.58 -0.77 1.36
N GLY A 61 -12.68 0.56 1.29
CA GLY A 61 -12.36 1.50 2.37
C GLY A 61 -10.91 2.00 2.35
N GLY A 62 -10.22 1.86 1.22
CA GLY A 62 -8.85 2.33 1.03
C GLY A 62 -8.74 3.86 1.10
N PHE A 63 -7.61 4.37 1.58
CA PHE A 63 -7.36 5.81 1.69
C PHE A 63 -5.86 6.11 1.73
N GLY A 64 -5.43 7.16 1.05
CA GLY A 64 -4.05 7.67 1.16
C GLY A 64 -2.99 6.60 0.88
N PHE A 65 -1.98 6.45 1.72
CA PHE A 65 -0.92 5.45 1.51
C PHE A 65 -1.14 4.25 2.43
N CYS A 66 -1.44 3.10 1.83
CA CYS A 66 -1.63 1.83 2.53
C CYS A 66 -1.21 0.66 1.63
N ASN A 67 -0.91 -0.47 2.25
CA ASN A 67 -0.57 -1.70 1.54
C ASN A 67 -1.52 -2.84 1.89
N GLU A 68 -1.42 -3.91 1.11
CA GLU A 68 -2.10 -5.18 1.31
C GLU A 68 -1.09 -6.32 1.17
N PHE A 69 -1.30 -7.39 1.94
CA PHE A 69 -0.58 -8.66 1.81
C PHE A 69 -1.51 -9.74 1.29
N GLY A 70 -1.05 -10.65 0.45
CA GLY A 70 -1.80 -11.83 0.03
C GLY A 70 -3.09 -11.50 -0.71
N ILE A 71 -3.02 -10.68 -1.76
CA ILE A 71 -4.15 -10.46 -2.68
C ILE A 71 -4.47 -11.73 -3.49
N HIS A 72 -3.44 -12.53 -3.77
CA HIS A 72 -3.49 -13.79 -4.50
C HIS A 72 -2.98 -14.97 -3.68
N THR A 73 -2.09 -14.74 -2.70
CA THR A 73 -1.47 -15.79 -1.88
C THR A 73 -1.80 -15.61 -0.39
N PRO A 74 -3.04 -15.91 0.03
CA PRO A 74 -3.43 -15.81 1.43
C PRO A 74 -2.74 -16.89 2.28
N ILE A 75 -2.26 -16.53 3.46
CA ILE A 75 -1.50 -17.45 4.32
C ILE A 75 -2.47 -18.38 5.06
N GLY A 76 -2.49 -19.65 4.65
CA GLY A 76 -3.23 -20.72 5.31
C GLY A 76 -4.73 -20.79 5.00
N TYR A 77 -5.23 -20.03 4.01
CA TYR A 77 -6.66 -20.08 3.63
C TYR A 77 -7.09 -21.47 3.17
N ASP A 78 -6.33 -22.06 2.24
CA ASP A 78 -6.65 -23.36 1.65
C ASP A 78 -6.62 -24.51 2.67
N GLU A 79 -5.86 -24.33 3.75
CA GLU A 79 -5.73 -25.30 4.84
C GLU A 79 -6.83 -25.15 5.90
N ALA A 80 -7.37 -23.93 6.06
CA ALA A 80 -8.42 -23.64 7.02
C ALA A 80 -9.77 -24.15 6.52
N LYS A 81 -10.59 -24.73 7.40
CA LYS A 81 -11.98 -25.09 7.11
C LYS A 81 -12.92 -23.91 7.35
N PRO A 82 -14.17 -23.94 6.85
CA PRO A 82 -15.19 -22.97 7.24
C PRO A 82 -15.31 -22.83 8.77
N GLY A 83 -15.29 -21.59 9.25
CA GLY A 83 -15.28 -21.23 10.67
C GLY A 83 -13.90 -21.25 11.34
N GLU A 84 -12.87 -21.82 10.70
CA GLU A 84 -11.49 -21.73 11.16
C GLU A 84 -10.84 -20.43 10.69
N LYS A 85 -9.68 -20.12 11.25
CA LYS A 85 -8.96 -18.87 11.00
C LYS A 85 -7.73 -19.09 10.13
N PHE A 86 -7.33 -18.04 9.43
CA PHE A 86 -6.11 -17.95 8.64
C PHE A 86 -5.49 -16.55 8.77
N HIS A 87 -4.22 -16.40 8.38
CA HIS A 87 -3.50 -15.14 8.54
C HIS A 87 -3.73 -14.18 7.37
N LYS A 88 -3.90 -12.90 7.69
CA LYS A 88 -3.70 -11.78 6.77
C LYS A 88 -2.77 -10.77 7.45
N ILE A 89 -1.52 -10.68 6.97
CA ILE A 89 -0.51 -9.81 7.59
C ILE A 89 -1.01 -8.35 7.55
N GLY A 90 -0.78 -7.62 8.64
CA GLY A 90 -1.22 -6.23 8.79
C GLY A 90 -2.66 -6.05 9.27
N THR A 91 -3.54 -7.05 9.14
CA THR A 91 -4.93 -6.96 9.63
C THR A 91 -5.15 -7.80 10.90
N GLY A 92 -5.00 -9.12 10.80
CA GLY A 92 -5.33 -10.05 11.87
C GLY A 92 -5.47 -11.48 11.39
N LEU A 93 -6.12 -12.28 12.23
CA LEU A 93 -6.66 -13.57 11.83
C LEU A 93 -8.04 -13.36 11.21
N LEU A 94 -8.22 -13.82 9.97
CA LEU A 94 -9.48 -13.80 9.25
C LEU A 94 -10.21 -15.13 9.44
N THR A 95 -11.53 -15.12 9.60
CA THR A 95 -12.34 -16.35 9.65
C THR A 95 -12.77 -16.75 8.24
N ARG A 96 -12.45 -17.98 7.80
CA ARG A 96 -12.93 -18.52 6.52
C ARG A 96 -14.45 -18.74 6.60
N PRO A 97 -15.27 -18.13 5.72
CA PRO A 97 -16.72 -18.17 5.86
C PRO A 97 -17.32 -19.51 5.39
N ASP A 98 -16.79 -20.05 4.30
CA ASP A 98 -17.31 -21.21 3.60
C ASP A 98 -16.23 -21.88 2.71
N GLU A 99 -16.67 -22.81 1.88
CA GLU A 99 -15.80 -23.61 1.00
C GLU A 99 -15.37 -22.88 -0.28
N SER A 100 -15.81 -21.63 -0.51
CA SER A 100 -15.42 -20.87 -1.70
C SER A 100 -13.92 -20.54 -1.71
N ASP A 101 -13.39 -20.30 -2.92
CA ASP A 101 -12.02 -19.83 -3.11
C ASP A 101 -11.81 -18.46 -2.44
N TYR A 102 -10.57 -18.18 -2.05
CA TYR A 102 -10.23 -16.89 -1.45
C TYR A 102 -10.54 -15.75 -2.41
N PHE A 103 -11.20 -14.71 -1.90
CA PHE A 103 -11.41 -13.47 -2.64
C PHE A 103 -11.11 -12.28 -1.74
N PHE A 104 -10.09 -11.49 -2.11
CA PHE A 104 -9.59 -10.38 -1.30
C PHE A 104 -10.64 -9.29 -0.98
N PHE A 105 -11.72 -9.22 -1.76
CA PHE A 105 -12.81 -8.26 -1.55
C PHE A 105 -13.87 -8.75 -0.55
N ASP A 106 -13.83 -10.01 -0.14
CA ASP A 106 -14.78 -10.56 0.82
C ASP A 106 -14.61 -9.92 2.21
N LYS A 107 -15.75 -9.76 2.89
CA LYS A 107 -15.85 -9.17 4.23
C LYS A 107 -15.63 -10.24 5.29
N TYR A 108 -14.40 -10.73 5.38
CA TYR A 108 -14.00 -11.67 6.43
C TYR A 108 -14.16 -11.06 7.83
N GLU A 109 -14.60 -11.87 8.79
CA GLU A 109 -14.54 -11.48 10.21
C GLU A 109 -13.07 -11.37 10.64
N VAL A 110 -12.69 -10.24 11.25
CA VAL A 110 -11.31 -9.95 11.63
C VAL A 110 -11.14 -10.07 13.14
N THR A 111 -10.23 -10.95 13.57
CA THR A 111 -9.61 -10.88 14.91
C THR A 111 -8.28 -10.14 14.78
N PRO A 112 -8.22 -8.85 15.14
CA PRO A 112 -7.04 -8.03 14.83
C PRO A 112 -5.82 -8.44 15.65
N TYR A 113 -4.64 -8.21 15.09
CA TYR A 113 -3.42 -8.47 15.83
C TYR A 113 -3.24 -7.49 17.01
N PRO A 114 -2.62 -7.94 18.10
CA PRO A 114 -2.05 -7.03 19.10
C PRO A 114 -0.89 -6.23 18.49
N VAL A 115 -1.00 -4.90 18.53
CA VAL A 115 0.02 -3.98 17.99
C VAL A 115 0.54 -3.07 19.10
N LYS A 116 1.86 -3.04 19.28
CA LYS A 116 2.56 -2.04 20.09
C LYS A 116 3.00 -0.89 19.18
N ILE A 117 2.91 0.32 19.70
CA ILE A 117 3.24 1.54 18.95
C ILE A 117 4.30 2.31 19.73
N ASP A 118 5.43 2.58 19.09
CA ASP A 118 6.43 3.55 19.52
C ASP A 118 6.45 4.71 18.53
N SER A 119 6.49 5.94 19.01
CA SER A 119 6.42 7.13 18.14
C SER A 119 7.29 8.26 18.66
N GLY A 120 8.01 8.90 17.75
CA GLY A 120 8.74 10.14 17.96
C GLY A 120 8.18 11.28 17.13
N ILE A 121 8.98 12.34 16.98
CA ILE A 121 8.60 13.51 16.19
C ILE A 121 8.56 13.23 14.68
N ASP A 122 9.49 12.41 14.20
CA ASP A 122 9.75 12.16 12.78
C ASP A 122 9.59 10.67 12.42
N TYR A 123 9.08 9.85 13.34
CA TYR A 123 8.87 8.43 13.11
C TYR A 123 7.73 7.83 13.92
N VAL A 124 7.19 6.73 13.40
CA VAL A 124 6.37 5.77 14.15
C VAL A 124 6.81 4.35 13.81
N SER A 125 6.82 3.48 14.80
CA SER A 125 7.09 2.05 14.68
C SER A 125 5.91 1.26 15.22
N PHE A 126 5.42 0.33 14.42
CA PHE A 126 4.39 -0.65 14.77
C PHE A 126 5.06 -2.00 14.93
N GLU A 127 4.91 -2.61 16.10
CA GLU A 127 5.36 -3.96 16.39
C GLU A 127 4.13 -4.86 16.53
N VAL A 128 4.01 -5.84 15.65
CA VAL A 128 2.95 -6.85 15.65
C VAL A 128 3.50 -8.10 16.34
N GLU A 129 2.87 -8.46 17.46
CA GLU A 129 3.26 -9.63 18.23
C GLU A 129 2.83 -10.93 17.54
N PRO A 130 3.59 -12.03 17.69
CA PRO A 130 3.22 -13.32 17.12
C PRO A 130 1.90 -13.83 17.69
N VAL A 131 1.02 -14.22 16.76
CA VAL A 131 -0.17 -15.02 17.03
C VAL A 131 0.00 -16.31 16.26
N GLU A 132 -0.10 -17.45 16.94
CA GLU A 132 -0.05 -18.76 16.29
C GLU A 132 -1.41 -19.10 15.68
N CYS A 133 -1.41 -19.58 14.45
CA CYS A 133 -2.58 -20.14 13.79
C CYS A 133 -2.15 -21.20 12.77
N ASN A 134 -2.54 -22.46 13.02
CA ASN A 134 -2.36 -23.58 12.09
C ASN A 134 -0.90 -23.81 11.65
N GLY A 135 0.07 -23.55 12.53
CA GLY A 135 1.50 -23.70 12.28
C GLY A 135 2.18 -22.47 11.69
N TYR A 136 1.45 -21.40 11.42
CA TYR A 136 1.97 -20.09 11.03
C TYR A 136 2.04 -19.15 12.24
N ALA A 137 3.09 -18.35 12.31
CA ALA A 137 3.22 -17.25 13.26
C ALA A 137 4.34 -16.32 12.77
N PHE A 138 4.19 -15.01 12.94
CA PHE A 138 5.22 -14.05 12.56
C PHE A 138 5.36 -12.93 13.59
N HIS A 139 6.57 -12.40 13.72
CA HIS A 139 6.80 -11.10 14.36
C HIS A 139 7.05 -10.08 13.25
N MET A 140 6.36 -8.94 13.28
CA MET A 140 6.55 -7.88 12.30
C MET A 140 6.89 -6.56 12.98
N THR A 141 7.89 -5.87 12.45
CA THR A 141 8.10 -4.44 12.70
C THR A 141 7.89 -3.66 11.42
N LYS A 142 7.01 -2.66 11.46
CA LYS A 142 6.81 -1.70 10.36
C LYS A 142 7.09 -0.29 10.87
N LYS A 143 8.05 0.39 10.26
CA LYS A 143 8.47 1.73 10.66
C LYS A 143 8.22 2.74 9.55
N VAL A 144 7.50 3.81 9.84
CA VAL A 144 7.33 4.97 8.97
C VAL A 144 8.19 6.10 9.51
N CYS A 145 9.06 6.66 8.68
CA CYS A 145 9.94 7.79 9.03
C CYS A 145 9.76 8.93 8.04
N VAL A 146 9.92 10.16 8.49
CA VAL A 146 9.97 11.35 7.63
C VAL A 146 11.32 12.04 7.76
N LYS A 147 11.90 12.42 6.62
CA LYS A 147 13.12 13.22 6.58
C LYS A 147 13.08 14.13 5.36
N ASP A 148 13.21 15.43 5.60
CA ASP A 148 13.07 16.46 4.57
C ASP A 148 11.77 16.29 3.78
N ASN A 149 11.86 15.96 2.50
CA ASN A 149 10.74 15.72 1.58
C ASN A 149 10.51 14.23 1.28
N ARG A 150 11.02 13.33 2.12
CA ARG A 150 10.89 11.89 1.96
C ARG A 150 10.13 11.25 3.12
N MET A 151 9.25 10.32 2.78
CA MET A 151 8.66 9.33 3.67
C MET A 151 9.31 7.98 3.37
N THR A 152 9.79 7.28 4.39
CA THR A 152 10.38 5.95 4.27
C THR A 152 9.55 4.95 5.07
N ILE A 153 9.16 3.85 4.45
CA ILE A 153 8.44 2.75 5.08
C ILE A 153 9.36 1.52 5.06
N LYS A 154 9.76 1.07 6.25
CA LYS A 154 10.60 -0.11 6.45
C LYS A 154 9.78 -1.24 7.03
N TYR A 155 9.97 -2.43 6.49
CA TYR A 155 9.36 -3.67 6.94
C TYR A 155 10.44 -4.63 7.43
N THR A 156 10.14 -5.37 8.48
CA THR A 156 10.92 -6.53 8.92
C THR A 156 9.95 -7.56 9.41
N LEU A 157 9.94 -8.72 8.76
CA LEU A 157 9.04 -9.81 9.04
C LEU A 157 9.88 -11.04 9.38
N LYS A 158 9.68 -11.60 10.58
CA LYS A 158 10.33 -12.82 11.02
C LYS A 158 9.30 -13.93 11.13
N ASN A 159 9.56 -15.05 10.46
CA ASN A 159 8.77 -16.25 10.64
C ASN A 159 9.16 -16.93 11.96
N VAL A 160 8.20 -17.02 12.89
CA VAL A 160 8.37 -17.71 14.18
C VAL A 160 7.45 -18.91 14.32
N GLY A 161 6.75 -19.26 13.23
CA GLY A 161 5.95 -20.46 13.11
C GLY A 161 6.77 -21.68 12.70
N SER A 162 6.06 -22.77 12.42
CA SER A 162 6.64 -24.04 11.96
C SER A 162 6.55 -24.25 10.44
N LYS A 163 5.76 -23.43 9.73
CA LYS A 163 5.56 -23.49 8.28
C LYS A 163 6.18 -22.28 7.60
N ALA A 164 6.68 -22.45 6.38
CA ALA A 164 7.18 -21.36 5.56
C ALA A 164 6.05 -20.36 5.24
N ILE A 165 6.37 -19.08 5.21
CA ILE A 165 5.43 -18.03 4.81
C ILE A 165 5.72 -17.71 3.34
N HIS A 166 4.76 -18.00 2.47
CA HIS A 166 4.78 -17.59 1.07
C HIS A 166 3.59 -16.66 0.83
N THR A 167 3.85 -15.39 0.58
CA THR A 167 2.82 -14.42 0.23
C THR A 167 3.36 -13.31 -0.68
N GLU A 168 2.53 -12.37 -1.10
CA GLU A 168 2.99 -11.13 -1.73
C GLU A 168 2.55 -9.90 -0.94
N GLU A 169 3.23 -8.79 -1.15
CA GLU A 169 2.85 -7.49 -0.61
C GLU A 169 2.94 -6.42 -1.69
N TYR A 170 2.00 -5.47 -1.66
CA TYR A 170 2.02 -4.31 -2.54
C TYR A 170 1.35 -3.10 -1.88
N CYS A 171 1.83 -1.90 -2.21
CA CYS A 171 1.15 -0.67 -1.83
C CYS A 171 0.00 -0.38 -2.81
N HIS A 172 -1.21 -0.26 -2.28
CA HIS A 172 -2.39 0.19 -3.02
C HIS A 172 -2.67 1.64 -2.60
N ASN A 173 -1.79 2.54 -2.99
CA ASN A 173 -1.90 3.94 -2.58
C ASN A 173 -3.01 4.65 -3.36
N PHE A 174 -3.82 5.44 -2.68
CA PHE A 174 -4.89 6.26 -3.24
C PHE A 174 -4.40 7.71 -3.35
N ILE A 175 -3.70 7.99 -4.45
CA ILE A 175 -2.98 9.24 -4.66
C ILE A 175 -3.80 10.22 -5.50
N SER A 176 -3.88 11.45 -5.03
CA SER A 176 -4.30 12.62 -5.82
C SER A 176 -3.51 13.83 -5.36
N ILE A 177 -2.94 14.59 -6.31
CA ILE A 177 -2.13 15.76 -6.02
C ILE A 177 -3.03 16.99 -5.95
N ASP A 178 -3.12 17.60 -4.78
CA ASP A 178 -3.98 18.75 -4.46
C ASP A 178 -5.47 18.53 -4.81
N ASN A 179 -5.93 17.27 -4.74
CA ASN A 179 -7.27 16.85 -5.16
C ASN A 179 -7.61 17.18 -6.63
N ASN A 180 -6.59 17.37 -7.48
CA ASN A 180 -6.84 17.56 -8.91
C ASN A 180 -7.33 16.25 -9.54
N PRO A 181 -8.33 16.32 -10.43
CA PRO A 181 -8.88 15.13 -11.09
C PRO A 181 -7.84 14.45 -11.97
N THR A 182 -7.86 13.13 -12.01
CA THR A 182 -7.03 12.31 -12.90
C THR A 182 -7.41 12.61 -14.35
N ASN A 183 -6.56 13.33 -15.08
CA ASN A 183 -6.80 13.75 -16.47
C ASN A 183 -5.45 13.96 -17.20
N SER A 184 -5.50 14.60 -18.37
CA SER A 184 -4.31 14.89 -19.19
C SER A 184 -3.26 15.81 -18.57
N ASP A 185 -3.53 16.38 -17.39
CA ASP A 185 -2.56 17.15 -16.62
C ASP A 185 -1.59 16.27 -15.83
N TYR A 186 -1.91 14.98 -15.66
CA TYR A 186 -1.02 14.00 -15.02
C TYR A 186 -0.14 13.27 -16.02
N VAL A 187 1.04 12.87 -15.55
CA VAL A 187 1.93 11.91 -16.21
C VAL A 187 2.53 10.97 -15.15
N LEU A 188 2.52 9.67 -15.43
CA LEU A 188 3.19 8.64 -14.64
C LEU A 188 4.37 8.11 -15.46
N LYS A 189 5.59 8.17 -14.89
CA LYS A 189 6.83 7.80 -15.57
C LYS A 189 7.47 6.58 -14.93
N PHE A 190 8.05 5.73 -15.76
CA PHE A 190 8.86 4.59 -15.37
C PHE A 190 10.32 4.76 -15.82
N PRO A 191 11.28 4.01 -15.25
CA PRO A 191 12.68 4.04 -15.67
C PRO A 191 12.96 3.20 -16.92
N TYR A 192 11.92 2.69 -17.60
CA TYR A 192 11.97 1.83 -18.77
C TYR A 192 10.78 2.10 -19.69
N CYS A 193 10.84 1.59 -20.92
CA CYS A 193 9.70 1.62 -21.83
C CYS A 193 8.52 0.82 -21.25
N ALA A 194 7.41 1.49 -20.98
CA ALA A 194 6.23 0.98 -20.28
C ALA A 194 5.11 0.53 -21.22
N GLU A 195 5.33 0.59 -22.54
CA GLU A 195 4.36 0.21 -23.57
C GLU A 195 3.89 -1.24 -23.37
N SER A 196 2.56 -1.41 -23.25
CA SER A 196 1.89 -2.70 -23.07
C SER A 196 1.14 -3.12 -24.34
N GLU A 197 0.85 -4.41 -24.48
CA GLU A 197 0.06 -4.92 -25.60
C GLU A 197 -1.40 -4.43 -25.56
N GLU A 198 -1.96 -4.36 -24.35
CA GLU A 198 -3.31 -3.84 -24.10
C GLU A 198 -3.23 -2.58 -23.23
N THR A 199 -3.85 -1.51 -23.71
CA THR A 199 -3.95 -0.22 -23.01
C THR A 199 -5.42 0.20 -22.98
N PRO A 200 -6.01 0.49 -21.79
CA PRO A 200 -7.34 1.07 -21.70
C PRO A 200 -7.47 2.36 -22.51
N ASP A 201 -8.59 2.57 -23.21
CA ASP A 201 -8.82 3.71 -24.11
C ASP A 201 -8.62 5.09 -23.45
N VAL A 202 -8.84 5.18 -22.14
CA VAL A 202 -8.66 6.40 -21.33
C VAL A 202 -7.18 6.75 -21.10
N LEU A 203 -6.26 5.83 -21.40
CA LEU A 203 -4.83 5.97 -21.22
C LEU A 203 -4.10 6.08 -22.56
N SER A 204 -2.91 6.65 -22.52
CA SER A 204 -1.93 6.56 -23.59
C SER A 204 -0.56 6.28 -23.01
N VAL A 205 0.09 5.25 -23.55
CA VAL A 205 1.42 4.83 -23.15
C VAL A 205 2.37 5.09 -24.31
N SER A 206 3.45 5.85 -24.06
CA SER A 206 4.45 6.15 -25.06
C SER A 206 5.83 6.16 -24.42
N GLY A 207 6.73 5.33 -24.92
CA GLY A 207 8.04 5.15 -24.28
C GLY A 207 7.85 4.77 -22.81
N ASN A 208 8.34 5.60 -21.89
CA ASN A 208 8.30 5.34 -20.45
C ASN A 208 7.17 6.08 -19.71
N GLU A 209 6.23 6.70 -20.42
CA GLU A 209 5.18 7.54 -19.83
C GLU A 209 3.79 6.93 -20.05
N ILE A 210 2.98 6.97 -18.99
CA ILE A 210 1.52 6.78 -19.03
C ILE A 210 0.86 8.14 -18.80
N THR A 211 -0.06 8.50 -19.67
CA THR A 211 -0.87 9.72 -19.59
C THR A 211 -2.36 9.38 -19.73
N TRP A 212 -3.23 10.30 -19.31
CA TRP A 212 -4.67 10.15 -19.43
C TRP A 212 -5.22 11.04 -20.54
N ASN A 213 -6.00 10.47 -21.45
CA ASN A 213 -6.59 11.20 -22.58
C ASN A 213 -7.76 12.08 -22.12
N THR A 214 -8.53 11.57 -21.17
CA THR A 214 -9.70 12.22 -20.56
C THR A 214 -9.77 11.81 -19.09
N GLN A 215 -10.65 12.44 -18.31
CA GLN A 215 -10.92 11.98 -16.96
C GLN A 215 -11.68 10.64 -16.97
N PRO A 216 -11.11 9.55 -16.42
CA PRO A 216 -11.78 8.25 -16.40
C PRO A 216 -13.13 8.31 -15.67
N GLN A 217 -14.19 7.80 -16.31
CA GLN A 217 -15.53 7.69 -15.70
C GLN A 217 -15.70 6.39 -14.90
N ASN A 218 -15.00 5.35 -15.33
CA ASN A 218 -14.92 4.06 -14.67
C ASN A 218 -13.49 3.79 -14.22
N ASP A 219 -13.34 2.74 -13.42
CA ASP A 219 -12.05 2.26 -12.99
C ASP A 219 -11.23 1.81 -14.21
N PHE A 220 -9.94 2.09 -14.19
CA PHE A 220 -8.98 1.58 -15.17
C PHE A 220 -7.96 0.70 -14.48
N TYR A 221 -7.40 -0.24 -15.24
CA TYR A 221 -6.31 -1.11 -14.79
C TYR A 221 -5.38 -1.38 -15.97
N ILE A 222 -4.08 -1.31 -15.72
CA ILE A 222 -3.04 -1.64 -16.71
C ILE A 222 -1.85 -2.28 -16.01
N VAL A 223 -1.25 -3.27 -16.66
CA VAL A 223 0.08 -3.80 -16.30
C VAL A 223 1.07 -3.19 -17.30
N PRO A 224 1.89 -2.21 -16.89
CA PRO A 224 2.86 -1.60 -17.79
C PRO A 224 3.82 -2.65 -18.36
N GLY A 225 4.14 -2.54 -19.64
CA GLY A 225 5.14 -3.40 -20.26
C GLY A 225 6.57 -3.06 -19.83
N GLY A 226 7.52 -3.83 -20.34
CA GLY A 226 8.97 -3.58 -20.18
C GLY A 226 9.54 -3.71 -18.76
N PHE A 227 8.72 -4.02 -17.76
CA PHE A 227 9.15 -4.41 -16.42
C PHE A 227 10.16 -5.56 -16.49
N LYS A 228 11.15 -5.49 -15.60
CA LYS A 228 12.08 -6.59 -15.29
C LYS A 228 12.17 -6.72 -13.79
N SER A 229 12.33 -7.95 -13.31
CA SER A 229 12.58 -8.20 -11.89
C SER A 229 13.98 -7.67 -11.53
N ILE A 230 14.02 -6.51 -10.87
CA ILE A 230 15.22 -5.76 -10.49
C ILE A 230 15.02 -5.14 -9.11
N GLU A 231 16.12 -4.82 -8.43
CA GLU A 231 16.11 -3.97 -7.25
C GLU A 231 16.11 -2.48 -7.65
N ASN A 232 15.81 -1.60 -6.68
CA ASN A 232 15.87 -0.15 -6.84
C ASN A 232 14.99 0.35 -7.99
N HIS A 233 13.83 -0.28 -8.18
CA HIS A 233 12.82 0.21 -9.10
C HIS A 233 12.25 1.55 -8.62
N ALA A 234 11.76 2.35 -9.56
CA ALA A 234 11.08 3.58 -9.23
C ALA A 234 9.92 3.86 -10.20
N TRP A 235 9.00 4.70 -9.77
CA TRP A 235 8.04 5.38 -10.64
C TRP A 235 7.84 6.82 -10.18
N GLU A 236 7.41 7.71 -11.06
CA GLU A 236 7.17 9.12 -10.75
C GLU A 236 5.80 9.56 -11.27
N LEU A 237 4.94 10.08 -10.38
CA LEU A 237 3.67 10.70 -10.73
C LEU A 237 3.79 12.22 -10.60
N LEU A 238 3.47 12.95 -11.67
CA LEU A 238 3.60 14.40 -11.74
C LEU A 238 2.29 15.04 -12.23
N HIS A 239 1.80 16.06 -11.50
CA HIS A 239 0.75 16.95 -11.98
C HIS A 239 1.39 18.17 -12.66
N LYS A 240 1.44 18.13 -14.00
CA LYS A 240 2.23 19.05 -14.85
C LYS A 240 1.95 20.54 -14.59
N PRO A 241 0.68 21.01 -14.47
CA PRO A 241 0.40 22.43 -14.25
C PRO A 241 0.98 22.97 -12.94
N SER A 242 0.91 22.16 -11.87
CA SER A 242 1.41 22.54 -10.55
C SER A 242 2.90 22.28 -10.37
N LYS A 243 3.51 21.45 -11.24
CA LYS A 243 4.85 20.88 -11.09
C LYS A 243 5.04 20.04 -9.82
N VAL A 244 3.96 19.67 -9.14
CA VAL A 244 4.02 18.88 -7.90
C VAL A 244 3.98 17.40 -8.27
N GLY A 245 4.82 16.60 -7.61
CA GLY A 245 4.90 15.17 -7.87
C GLY A 245 5.27 14.34 -6.65
N VAL A 246 5.11 13.04 -6.80
CA VAL A 246 5.56 12.00 -5.87
C VAL A 246 6.24 10.90 -6.66
N ARG A 247 7.34 10.36 -6.12
CA ARG A 247 8.05 9.21 -6.66
C ARG A 247 8.21 8.14 -5.59
N GLU A 248 7.96 6.89 -5.93
CA GLU A 248 8.37 5.74 -5.11
C GLU A 248 9.72 5.22 -5.60
N ILE A 249 10.57 4.80 -4.66
CA ILE A 249 11.75 3.98 -4.88
C ILE A 249 11.56 2.73 -4.03
N SER A 250 11.60 1.57 -4.67
CA SER A 250 11.39 0.26 -4.06
C SER A 250 12.74 -0.45 -3.91
N ASP A 251 13.26 -0.55 -2.68
CA ASP A 251 14.55 -1.19 -2.37
C ASP A 251 14.34 -2.68 -2.08
N PHE A 252 13.86 -3.38 -3.10
CA PHE A 252 13.67 -4.82 -3.15
C PHE A 252 13.52 -5.29 -4.58
N VAL A 253 13.71 -6.59 -4.81
CA VAL A 253 13.44 -7.23 -6.10
C VAL A 253 11.94 -7.21 -6.36
N ILE A 254 11.51 -6.43 -7.35
CA ILE A 254 10.10 -6.30 -7.71
C ILE A 254 9.63 -7.53 -8.51
N GLN A 255 8.36 -7.90 -8.33
CA GLN A 255 7.75 -9.08 -8.98
C GLN A 255 6.68 -8.73 -10.00
N LYS A 256 5.98 -7.62 -9.78
CA LYS A 256 4.93 -7.11 -10.65
C LYS A 256 4.81 -5.61 -10.47
N VAL A 257 4.39 -4.94 -11.53
CA VAL A 257 3.90 -3.56 -11.48
C VAL A 257 2.51 -3.54 -12.07
N ALA A 258 1.58 -2.84 -11.41
CA ALA A 258 0.27 -2.55 -11.95
C ALA A 258 -0.07 -1.07 -11.72
N VAL A 259 -1.03 -0.56 -12.46
CA VAL A 259 -1.61 0.76 -12.21
C VAL A 259 -3.12 0.64 -12.25
N TRP A 260 -3.74 0.97 -11.13
CA TRP A 260 -5.18 1.12 -11.01
C TRP A 260 -5.55 2.60 -10.81
N GLY A 261 -6.78 2.97 -11.11
CA GLY A 261 -7.30 4.27 -10.70
C GLY A 261 -8.68 4.58 -11.25
N LYS A 262 -9.12 5.80 -10.99
CA LYS A 262 -10.37 6.40 -11.48
C LYS A 262 -10.18 7.89 -11.73
N GLY A 263 -11.25 8.61 -12.05
CA GLY A 263 -11.26 10.05 -12.30
C GLY A 263 -10.72 10.95 -11.18
N HIS A 264 -10.50 10.45 -9.96
CA HIS A 264 -9.98 11.24 -8.83
C HIS A 264 -8.75 10.64 -8.15
N VAL A 265 -8.34 9.42 -8.54
CA VAL A 265 -7.33 8.64 -7.81
C VAL A 265 -6.45 7.84 -8.75
N ILE A 266 -5.15 7.76 -8.44
CA ILE A 266 -4.14 7.02 -9.19
C ILE A 266 -3.36 6.14 -8.21
N SER A 267 -3.21 4.86 -8.54
CA SER A 267 -2.54 3.85 -7.73
C SER A 267 -1.50 3.10 -8.56
N PRO A 268 -0.25 3.59 -8.63
CA PRO A 268 0.86 2.76 -9.06
C PRO A 268 1.17 1.74 -7.97
N GLU A 269 1.26 0.47 -8.34
CA GLU A 269 1.33 -0.68 -7.44
C GLU A 269 2.60 -1.48 -7.74
N VAL A 270 3.52 -1.55 -6.79
CA VAL A 270 4.78 -2.31 -6.91
C VAL A 270 4.77 -3.48 -5.93
N PHE A 271 4.92 -4.69 -6.45
CA PHE A 271 4.79 -5.93 -5.70
C PHE A 271 6.16 -6.49 -5.30
N ILE A 272 6.23 -7.00 -4.07
CA ILE A 272 7.32 -7.82 -3.54
C ILE A 272 6.80 -9.23 -3.23
N GLU A 273 7.63 -10.24 -3.47
CA GLU A 273 7.42 -11.59 -2.94
C GLU A 273 7.98 -11.70 -1.53
N VAL A 274 7.17 -12.25 -0.63
CA VAL A 274 7.53 -12.52 0.75
C VAL A 274 7.63 -14.03 0.91
N ASP A 275 8.85 -14.52 1.00
CA ASP A 275 9.18 -15.94 1.10
C ASP A 275 10.13 -16.16 2.27
N ILE A 276 9.62 -16.73 3.37
CA ILE A 276 10.33 -16.79 4.65
C ILE A 276 10.20 -18.17 5.28
N GLU A 277 11.30 -18.92 5.33
CA GLU A 277 11.38 -20.19 6.03
C GLU A 277 11.26 -20.04 7.55
N PRO A 278 10.83 -21.07 8.30
CA PRO A 278 10.78 -21.04 9.76
C PRO A 278 12.09 -20.57 10.40
N GLY A 279 12.01 -19.52 11.22
CA GLY A 279 13.15 -18.91 11.91
C GLY A 279 13.87 -17.82 11.12
N GLU A 280 13.59 -17.66 9.82
CA GLU A 280 14.20 -16.65 8.97
C GLU A 280 13.50 -15.29 9.05
N THR A 281 14.12 -14.28 8.44
CA THR A 281 13.64 -12.89 8.45
C THR A 281 13.86 -12.27 7.08
N GLN A 282 12.84 -11.59 6.57
CA GLN A 282 12.92 -10.76 5.37
C GLN A 282 12.65 -9.30 5.74
N SER A 283 13.42 -8.40 5.15
CA SER A 283 13.28 -6.96 5.31
C SER A 283 13.25 -6.30 3.94
N TRP A 284 12.42 -5.27 3.80
CA TRP A 284 12.35 -4.46 2.59
C TRP A 284 11.96 -3.02 2.94
N GLU A 285 12.23 -2.10 2.01
CA GLU A 285 11.96 -0.68 2.18
C GLU A 285 11.30 -0.09 0.93
N ARG A 286 10.38 0.87 1.16
CA ARG A 286 9.91 1.83 0.16
C ARG A 286 10.24 3.25 0.60
N VAL A 287 10.67 4.07 -0.35
CA VAL A 287 10.87 5.50 -0.14
C VAL A 287 9.95 6.28 -1.07
N TYR A 288 9.10 7.12 -0.51
CA TYR A 288 8.30 8.08 -1.25
C TYR A 288 8.95 9.47 -1.14
N GLU A 289 9.35 10.03 -2.27
CA GLU A 289 9.88 11.38 -2.37
C GLU A 289 8.81 12.32 -2.96
N PHE A 290 8.46 13.36 -2.22
CA PHE A 290 7.47 14.37 -2.61
C PHE A 290 8.19 15.63 -3.06
N PHE A 291 7.79 16.25 -4.16
CA PHE A 291 8.57 17.34 -4.74
C PHE A 291 7.72 18.35 -5.51
N VAL A 292 8.35 19.50 -5.79
CA VAL A 292 7.90 20.50 -6.76
C VAL A 292 9.06 20.69 -7.74
N GLU A 293 8.85 20.40 -9.03
CA GLU A 293 9.86 20.63 -10.06
C GLU A 293 10.12 22.13 -10.21
N ARG A 294 11.38 22.47 -10.51
CA ARG A 294 11.79 23.87 -10.70
C ARG A 294 11.32 24.42 -12.05
#